data_AF-A0A954T168-F1
#
_entry.id   AF-A0A954T168-F1
#
_cell.length_a   1.000
_cell.length_b   1.000
_cell.length_c   1.000
_cell.angle_alpha   90.00
_cell.angle_beta   90.00
_cell.angle_gamma   90.00
#
_symmetry.space_group_name_H-M   'P 1'
#
loop_
_entity.id
_entity.type
_entity.pdbx_description
1 polymer ?
#
loop_
_entity_poly.entity_id
_entity_poly.type
_entity_poly.pdbx_seq_one_letter_code
_entity_poly.pdbx_strand_id
1 'polypeptide(L)'
;KLANSADTDLSESLAGQTITGVEGAPSVSVLHPPAFSWLSKADPRMSPNPFMTPPPVRTQLRNIPGRIGDSFMETVFDEVRPKEAGIAHSIDKDYFYVVKVLDRTYGQFENLEEFREQFLKERLFAPYQFSDYPKLAQGELQQYRTDWSKELFEKHGVEIIEQEEPKPTAEDDLAAEDSSASY
;
A
#
# COMPACT_ATOMS: atom_id res chain seq x y z
N LYS A 1 -17.74 -26.23 -0.09
CA LYS A 1 -18.99 -26.44 -0.87
C LYS A 1 -20.12 -25.51 -0.39
N LEU A 2 -20.36 -25.34 0.91
CA LEU A 2 -21.41 -24.44 1.44
C LEU A 2 -21.28 -22.96 1.03
N ALA A 3 -20.07 -22.38 1.03
CA ALA A 3 -19.87 -20.97 0.69
C ALA A 3 -20.12 -20.61 -0.79
N ASN A 4 -19.94 -21.57 -1.71
CA ASN A 4 -20.14 -21.38 -3.15
C ASN A 4 -21.58 -21.72 -3.61
N SER A 5 -22.36 -22.45 -2.80
CA SER A 5 -23.74 -22.84 -3.15
C SER A 5 -24.81 -21.92 -2.56
N ALA A 6 -24.44 -20.95 -1.73
CA ALA A 6 -25.37 -20.03 -1.11
C ALA A 6 -25.50 -18.75 -1.95
N ASP A 7 -26.58 -18.64 -2.71
CA ASP A 7 -27.11 -17.34 -3.19
C ASP A 7 -27.75 -16.51 -2.05
N THR A 8 -27.82 -17.09 -0.85
CA THR A 8 -28.37 -16.53 0.39
C THR A 8 -27.27 -15.99 1.31
N ASP A 9 -27.66 -15.17 2.29
CA ASP A 9 -26.77 -14.55 3.28
C ASP A 9 -25.87 -15.60 3.95
N LEU A 10 -24.55 -15.39 3.89
CA LEU A 10 -23.54 -16.32 4.42
C LEU A 10 -23.76 -16.57 5.92
N SER A 11 -24.29 -15.57 6.63
CA SER A 11 -24.63 -15.65 8.04
C SER A 11 -25.67 -16.74 8.35
N GLU A 12 -26.67 -16.93 7.49
CA GLU A 12 -27.69 -17.96 7.64
C GLU A 12 -27.13 -19.34 7.28
N SER A 13 -26.33 -19.43 6.20
CA SER A 13 -25.75 -20.70 5.74
C SER A 13 -24.72 -21.31 6.69
N LEU A 14 -24.08 -20.47 7.51
CA LEU A 14 -23.06 -20.86 8.49
C LEU A 14 -23.59 -20.86 9.93
N ALA A 15 -24.88 -20.58 10.12
CA ALA A 15 -25.51 -20.64 11.43
C ALA A 15 -25.42 -22.06 12.02
N GLY A 16 -24.81 -22.17 13.21
CA GLY A 16 -24.61 -23.46 13.89
C GLY A 16 -23.38 -24.27 13.43
N GLN A 17 -22.61 -23.78 12.46
CA GLN A 17 -21.33 -24.38 12.09
C GLN A 17 -20.22 -23.94 13.07
N THR A 18 -19.38 -24.89 13.48
CA THR A 18 -18.21 -24.62 14.32
C THR A 18 -16.94 -24.66 13.47
N ILE A 19 -15.88 -23.97 13.90
CA ILE A 19 -14.62 -23.85 13.14
C ILE A 19 -14.03 -25.21 12.75
N THR A 20 -14.19 -26.22 13.61
CA THR A 20 -13.67 -27.57 13.41
C THR A 20 -14.74 -28.60 13.02
N GLY A 21 -16.02 -28.20 12.94
CA GLY A 21 -17.15 -29.10 12.73
C GLY A 21 -17.48 -30.00 13.93
N VAL A 22 -16.83 -29.77 15.09
CA VAL A 22 -17.08 -30.49 16.35
C VAL A 22 -18.13 -29.74 17.17
N GLU A 23 -19.07 -30.48 17.76
CA GLU A 23 -20.10 -29.94 18.65
C GLU A 23 -19.44 -29.31 19.89
N GLY A 24 -19.75 -28.03 20.18
CA GLY A 24 -19.17 -27.27 21.29
C GLY A 24 -17.86 -26.53 20.99
N ALA A 25 -17.31 -26.64 19.79
CA ALA A 25 -16.19 -25.81 19.34
C ALA A 25 -16.64 -24.36 19.02
N PRO A 26 -15.71 -23.39 18.95
CA PRO A 26 -16.07 -21.99 18.68
C PRO A 26 -16.86 -21.84 17.38
N SER A 27 -17.93 -21.06 17.42
CA SER A 27 -18.79 -20.77 16.26
C SER A 27 -18.05 -19.94 15.21
N VAL A 28 -18.39 -20.16 13.94
CA VAL A 28 -17.91 -19.32 12.84
C VAL A 28 -18.56 -17.93 12.92
N SER A 29 -17.76 -16.86 13.02
CA SER A 29 -18.24 -15.48 12.96
C SER A 29 -18.21 -14.96 11.52
N VAL A 30 -19.35 -14.50 11.02
CA VAL A 30 -19.43 -13.84 9.71
C VAL A 30 -19.36 -12.33 9.90
N LEU A 31 -18.45 -11.69 9.16
CA LEU A 31 -18.22 -10.25 9.21
C LEU A 31 -18.49 -9.64 7.83
N HIS A 32 -19.20 -8.51 7.81
CA HIS A 32 -19.50 -7.75 6.61
C HIS A 32 -18.75 -6.41 6.65
N PRO A 33 -17.52 -6.34 6.12
CA PRO A 33 -16.79 -5.07 6.05
C PRO A 33 -17.51 -4.11 5.08
N PRO A 34 -17.40 -2.78 5.31
CA PRO A 34 -17.85 -1.81 4.32
C PRO A 34 -17.06 -1.95 3.02
N ALA A 35 -17.58 -1.40 1.92
CA ALA A 35 -16.86 -1.34 0.66
C ALA A 35 -15.49 -0.68 0.85
N PHE A 36 -14.44 -1.30 0.28
CA PHE A 36 -13.07 -0.86 0.44
C PHE A 36 -12.25 -1.09 -0.83
N SER A 37 -11.19 -0.32 -0.98
CA SER A 37 -10.16 -0.46 -2.01
C SER A 37 -8.85 -0.95 -1.39
N TRP A 38 -7.90 -1.42 -2.20
CA TRP A 38 -6.57 -1.81 -1.71
C TRP A 38 -5.87 -0.66 -0.98
N LEU A 39 -5.90 0.53 -1.58
CA LEU A 39 -5.31 1.75 -1.04
C LEU A 39 -6.39 2.73 -0.60
N SER A 40 -6.11 3.45 0.48
CA SER A 40 -6.95 4.50 1.05
C SER A 40 -6.16 5.79 1.19
N LYS A 41 -6.88 6.91 1.27
CA LYS A 41 -6.26 8.21 1.51
C LYS A 41 -5.57 8.20 2.87
N ALA A 42 -4.30 8.55 2.89
CA ALA A 42 -3.56 8.71 4.14
C ALA A 42 -4.14 9.87 4.97
N ASP A 43 -4.06 9.73 6.29
CA ASP A 43 -4.44 10.81 7.21
C ASP A 43 -3.45 11.98 7.02
N PRO A 44 -3.93 13.20 6.68
CA PRO A 44 -3.06 14.37 6.53
C PRO A 44 -2.18 14.66 7.76
N ARG A 45 -2.61 14.23 8.95
CA ARG A 45 -1.84 14.36 10.20
C ARG A 45 -0.59 13.50 10.27
N MET A 46 -0.43 12.54 9.35
CA MET A 46 0.77 11.71 9.24
C MET A 46 1.95 12.43 8.55
N SER A 47 1.71 13.57 7.88
CA SER A 47 2.77 14.35 7.24
C SER A 47 3.27 15.46 8.17
N PRO A 48 4.59 15.56 8.42
CA PRO A 48 5.19 16.71 9.11
C PRO A 48 5.01 18.03 8.31
N ASN A 49 4.84 17.92 6.99
CA ASN A 49 4.69 19.05 6.09
C ASN A 49 3.22 19.19 5.64
N PRO A 50 2.50 20.26 6.02
CA PRO A 50 1.09 20.48 5.67
C PRO A 50 0.87 20.78 4.18
N PHE A 51 1.93 21.10 3.43
CA PHE A 51 1.88 21.34 1.99
C PHE A 51 2.13 20.07 1.16
N MET A 52 2.56 18.97 1.79
CA MET A 52 2.74 17.70 1.13
C MET A 52 1.54 16.79 1.38
N THR A 53 0.93 16.29 0.31
CA THR A 53 -0.07 15.24 0.43
C THR A 53 0.67 13.90 0.63
N PRO A 54 0.46 13.19 1.75
CA PRO A 54 1.08 11.90 1.97
C PRO A 54 0.65 10.89 0.88
N PRO A 55 1.51 9.91 0.55
CA PRO A 55 1.15 8.87 -0.40
C PRO A 55 -0.03 8.06 0.15
N PRO A 56 -0.87 7.47 -0.73
CA PRO A 56 -1.91 6.54 -0.31
C PRO A 56 -1.33 5.40 0.53
N VAL A 57 -2.09 4.95 1.52
CA VAL A 57 -1.70 3.86 2.42
C VAL A 57 -2.63 2.67 2.25
N ARG A 58 -2.14 1.46 2.51
CA ARG A 58 -2.98 0.26 2.48
C ARG A 58 -4.18 0.41 3.42
N THR A 59 -5.34 0.07 2.92
CA THR A 59 -6.58 0.13 3.69
C THR A 59 -6.51 -0.84 4.87
N GLN A 60 -6.84 -0.35 6.06
CA GLN A 60 -6.91 -1.16 7.28
C GLN A 60 -8.37 -1.50 7.60
N LEU A 61 -8.70 -2.79 7.62
CA LEU A 61 -10.03 -3.27 8.00
C LEU A 61 -10.06 -3.57 9.50
N ARG A 62 -10.40 -2.55 10.30
CA ARG A 62 -10.41 -2.62 11.77
C ARG A 62 -11.38 -3.66 12.35
N ASN A 63 -12.38 -4.06 11.57
CA ASN A 63 -13.40 -5.00 12.00
C ASN A 63 -12.97 -6.47 11.84
N ILE A 64 -11.83 -6.74 11.19
CA ILE A 64 -11.32 -8.09 10.96
C ILE A 64 -10.20 -8.38 11.97
N PRO A 65 -10.25 -9.50 12.71
CA PRO A 65 -9.21 -9.87 13.66
C PRO A 65 -7.86 -10.05 12.97
N GLY A 66 -6.76 -9.59 13.57
CA GLY A 66 -5.41 -9.74 13.01
C GLY A 66 -5.02 -8.63 12.02
N ARG A 67 -3.76 -8.65 11.58
CA ARG A 67 -3.23 -7.65 10.65
C ARG A 67 -3.35 -8.13 9.20
N ILE A 68 -4.03 -7.35 8.38
CA ILE A 68 -4.20 -7.61 6.96
C ILE A 68 -3.03 -7.04 6.17
N GLY A 69 -2.48 -7.88 5.29
CA GLY A 69 -1.31 -7.60 4.45
C GLY A 69 -1.62 -7.71 2.98
N ASP A 70 -0.56 -7.64 2.18
CA ASP A 70 -0.68 -7.66 0.72
C ASP A 70 -1.19 -9.01 0.22
N SER A 71 -0.76 -10.14 0.81
CA SER A 71 -1.29 -11.47 0.44
C SER A 71 -2.80 -11.59 0.60
N PHE A 72 -3.39 -10.98 1.65
CA PHE A 72 -4.84 -10.94 1.80
C PHE A 72 -5.48 -10.11 0.69
N MET A 73 -4.90 -8.95 0.38
CA MET A 73 -5.41 -8.08 -0.67
C MET A 73 -5.31 -8.75 -2.05
N GLU A 74 -4.20 -9.39 -2.38
CA GLU A 74 -4.01 -10.19 -3.59
C GLU A 74 -5.09 -11.26 -3.73
N THR A 75 -5.36 -12.02 -2.65
CA THR A 75 -6.42 -13.03 -2.68
C THR A 75 -7.78 -12.40 -3.00
N VAL A 76 -8.14 -11.29 -2.34
CA VAL A 76 -9.46 -10.66 -2.49
C VAL A 76 -9.63 -9.94 -3.83
N PHE A 77 -8.58 -9.28 -4.34
CA PHE A 77 -8.65 -8.44 -5.53
C PHE A 77 -8.19 -9.14 -6.80
N ASP A 78 -7.30 -10.13 -6.74
CA ASP A 78 -6.74 -10.74 -7.95
C ASP A 78 -7.18 -12.20 -8.12
N GLU A 79 -7.30 -12.96 -7.03
CA GLU A 79 -7.57 -14.40 -7.11
C GLU A 79 -9.07 -14.75 -7.04
N VAL A 80 -9.82 -14.10 -6.14
CA VAL A 80 -11.25 -14.40 -5.92
C VAL A 80 -12.12 -13.55 -6.84
N ARG A 81 -12.95 -14.22 -7.65
CA ARG A 81 -13.91 -13.55 -8.54
C ARG A 81 -15.18 -13.14 -7.79
N PRO A 82 -15.95 -12.16 -8.31
CA PRO A 82 -17.26 -11.84 -7.77
C PRO A 82 -18.14 -13.09 -7.68
N LYS A 83 -18.87 -13.21 -6.57
CA LYS A 83 -19.72 -14.32 -6.13
C LYS A 83 -18.98 -15.62 -5.79
N GLU A 84 -17.66 -15.67 -5.89
CA GLU A 84 -16.85 -16.81 -5.45
C GLU A 84 -16.31 -16.60 -4.04
N ALA A 85 -16.03 -17.72 -3.35
CA ALA A 85 -15.34 -17.72 -2.07
C ALA A 85 -13.91 -18.27 -2.20
N GLY A 86 -12.97 -17.62 -1.51
CA GLY A 86 -11.58 -18.03 -1.38
C GLY A 86 -11.10 -18.01 0.07
N ILE A 87 -9.84 -18.36 0.28
CA ILE A 87 -9.21 -18.39 1.60
C ILE A 87 -8.04 -17.42 1.61
N ALA A 88 -8.08 -16.45 2.52
CA ALA A 88 -7.02 -15.49 2.74
C ALA A 88 -6.46 -15.63 4.18
N HIS A 89 -5.30 -15.06 4.46
CA HIS A 89 -4.69 -15.13 5.79
C HIS A 89 -4.15 -13.78 6.27
N SER A 90 -4.01 -13.63 7.58
CA SER A 90 -3.32 -12.48 8.18
C SER A 90 -1.83 -12.51 7.84
N ILE A 91 -1.15 -11.37 8.01
CA ILE A 91 0.32 -11.27 7.83
C ILE A 91 1.04 -12.33 8.67
N ASP A 92 0.61 -12.46 9.93
CA ASP A 92 1.24 -13.34 10.93
C ASP A 92 0.79 -14.81 10.77
N LYS A 93 -0.17 -15.09 9.87
CA LYS A 93 -0.81 -16.39 9.63
C LYS A 93 -1.52 -17.01 10.84
N ASP A 94 -1.73 -16.22 11.89
CA ASP A 94 -2.53 -16.60 13.06
C ASP A 94 -4.02 -16.70 12.76
N TYR A 95 -4.49 -16.01 11.71
CA TYR A 95 -5.89 -15.99 11.30
C TYR A 95 -6.02 -16.38 9.82
N PHE A 96 -6.93 -17.31 9.55
CA PHE A 96 -7.37 -17.68 8.21
C PHE A 96 -8.83 -17.27 8.03
N TYR A 97 -9.12 -16.60 6.92
CA TYR A 97 -10.44 -16.06 6.61
C TYR A 97 -10.97 -16.78 5.38
N VAL A 98 -12.26 -17.14 5.42
CA VAL A 98 -13.02 -17.48 4.22
C VAL A 98 -13.66 -16.19 3.73
N VAL A 99 -13.26 -15.72 2.55
CA VAL A 99 -13.72 -14.45 1.99
C VAL A 99 -14.57 -14.72 0.77
N LYS A 100 -15.76 -14.12 0.72
CA LYS A 100 -16.62 -14.11 -0.47
C LYS A 100 -16.72 -12.69 -1.00
N VAL A 101 -16.32 -12.50 -2.25
CA VAL A 101 -16.45 -11.20 -2.91
C VAL A 101 -17.85 -11.09 -3.45
N LEU A 102 -18.67 -10.17 -2.96
CA LEU A 102 -20.06 -10.03 -3.43
C LEU A 102 -20.11 -9.34 -4.79
N ASP A 103 -19.41 -8.21 -4.90
CA ASP A 103 -19.37 -7.39 -6.09
C ASP A 103 -18.01 -6.68 -6.18
N ARG A 104 -17.62 -6.26 -7.38
CA ARG A 104 -16.42 -5.47 -7.64
C ARG A 104 -16.79 -4.35 -8.61
N THR A 105 -16.65 -3.12 -8.13
CA THR A 105 -16.93 -1.92 -8.93
C THR A 105 -15.65 -1.13 -9.14
N TYR A 106 -15.56 -0.46 -10.29
CA TYR A 106 -14.47 0.45 -10.61
C TYR A 106 -14.94 1.91 -10.45
N GLY A 107 -15.78 2.17 -9.45
CA GLY A 107 -16.41 3.48 -9.27
C GLY A 107 -17.37 3.81 -10.41
N GLN A 108 -17.01 4.81 -11.21
CA GLN A 108 -17.82 5.30 -12.33
C GLN A 108 -17.48 4.67 -13.69
N PHE A 109 -16.43 3.85 -13.76
CA PHE A 109 -15.94 3.26 -15.01
C PHE A 109 -16.53 1.87 -15.24
N GLU A 110 -16.77 1.51 -16.50
CA GLU A 110 -17.39 0.24 -16.85
C GLU A 110 -16.42 -0.94 -16.70
N ASN A 111 -15.12 -0.71 -16.93
CA ASN A 111 -14.10 -1.74 -16.89
C ASN A 111 -12.80 -1.26 -16.20
N LEU A 112 -11.94 -2.23 -15.90
CA LEU A 112 -10.69 -2.02 -15.19
C LEU A 112 -9.70 -1.19 -16.02
N GLU A 113 -9.68 -1.38 -17.33
CA GLU A 113 -8.80 -0.69 -18.26
C GLU A 113 -9.07 0.82 -18.28
N GLU A 114 -10.34 1.22 -18.37
CA GLU A 114 -10.76 2.62 -18.29
C GLU A 114 -10.39 3.24 -16.93
N PHE A 115 -10.63 2.52 -15.84
CA PHE A 115 -10.22 2.97 -14.51
C PHE A 115 -8.69 3.14 -14.43
N ARG A 116 -7.91 2.22 -15.00
CA ARG A 116 -6.44 2.31 -15.03
C ARG A 116 -5.98 3.51 -15.83
N GLU A 117 -6.50 3.70 -17.04
CA GLU A 117 -6.15 4.85 -17.87
C GLU A 117 -6.47 6.17 -17.16
N GLN A 118 -7.61 6.22 -16.48
CA GLN A 118 -7.99 7.40 -15.74
C GLN A 118 -7.14 7.57 -14.48
N PHE A 119 -6.82 6.51 -13.77
CA PHE A 119 -5.93 6.56 -12.60
C PHE A 119 -4.55 7.15 -12.94
N LEU A 120 -4.03 6.86 -14.14
CA LEU A 120 -2.78 7.44 -14.63
C LEU A 120 -2.86 8.96 -14.86
N LYS A 121 -4.05 9.50 -15.12
CA LYS A 121 -4.30 10.90 -15.49
C LYS A 121 -4.89 11.74 -14.34
N GLU A 122 -5.74 11.13 -13.52
CA GLU A 122 -6.55 11.80 -12.51
C GLU A 122 -5.90 11.83 -11.11
N ARG A 123 -6.44 12.76 -10.33
CA ARG A 123 -6.07 13.05 -8.96
C ARG A 123 -7.06 12.37 -8.01
N LEU A 124 -6.84 11.11 -7.66
CA LEU A 124 -7.79 10.41 -6.79
C LEU A 124 -7.67 10.80 -5.31
N PHE A 125 -6.48 11.21 -4.86
CA PHE A 125 -6.18 11.42 -3.44
C PHE A 125 -5.73 12.85 -3.11
N ALA A 126 -5.19 13.58 -4.09
CA ALA A 126 -4.59 14.92 -3.89
C ALA A 126 -5.23 16.02 -4.75
N PRO A 127 -5.91 17.03 -4.17
CA PRO A 127 -6.64 18.04 -4.96
C PRO A 127 -5.75 18.94 -5.83
N TYR A 128 -4.45 19.08 -5.54
CA TYR A 128 -3.59 20.12 -6.16
C TYR A 128 -2.40 19.62 -6.98
N GLN A 129 -2.21 18.31 -7.17
CA GLN A 129 -1.01 17.74 -7.81
C GLN A 129 -1.31 17.00 -9.11
N PHE A 130 -0.32 16.67 -9.93
CA PHE A 130 -0.51 15.69 -11.03
C PHE A 130 -1.01 14.33 -10.48
N SER A 131 -1.31 13.36 -11.34
CA SER A 131 -1.87 12.07 -10.91
C SER A 131 -1.12 11.47 -9.71
N ASP A 132 -1.81 10.66 -8.90
CA ASP A 132 -1.19 10.05 -7.71
C ASP A 132 -0.28 8.86 -8.07
N TYR A 133 -0.33 8.40 -9.32
CA TYR A 133 0.48 7.30 -9.83
C TYR A 133 2.00 7.50 -9.65
N PRO A 134 2.62 8.63 -10.07
CA PRO A 134 4.03 8.92 -9.81
C PRO A 134 4.49 8.76 -8.37
N LYS A 135 3.62 9.00 -7.38
CA LYS A 135 3.97 8.85 -5.95
C LYS A 135 4.04 7.38 -5.55
N LEU A 136 3.12 6.57 -6.07
CA LEU A 136 3.14 5.12 -5.84
C LEU A 136 4.33 4.47 -6.54
N ALA A 137 4.65 4.93 -7.76
CA ALA A 137 5.78 4.45 -8.55
C ALA A 137 7.14 5.02 -8.09
N GLN A 138 7.19 5.92 -7.10
CA GLN A 138 8.41 6.68 -6.77
C GLN A 138 9.58 5.77 -6.38
N GLY A 139 9.32 4.72 -5.58
CA GLY A 139 10.35 3.77 -5.16
C GLY A 139 10.93 2.99 -6.34
N GLU A 140 10.06 2.44 -7.19
CA GLU A 140 10.44 1.72 -8.41
C GLU A 140 11.19 2.62 -9.40
N LEU A 141 10.70 3.86 -9.60
CA LEU A 141 11.36 4.84 -10.46
C LEU A 141 12.75 5.21 -9.97
N GLN A 142 12.97 5.25 -8.66
CA GLN A 142 14.27 5.59 -8.08
C GLN A 142 15.27 4.44 -8.24
N GLN A 143 14.82 3.20 -8.07
CA GLN A 143 15.61 2.01 -8.38
C GLN A 143 15.94 1.95 -9.87
N TYR A 144 14.93 2.04 -10.73
CA TYR A 144 15.12 2.05 -12.19
C TYR A 144 16.12 3.11 -12.65
N ARG A 145 16.06 4.33 -12.10
CA ARG A 145 17.02 5.40 -12.43
C ARG A 145 18.45 5.05 -12.02
N THR A 146 18.62 4.38 -10.88
CA THR A 146 19.92 3.97 -10.37
C THR A 146 20.50 2.84 -11.21
N ASP A 147 19.67 1.86 -11.56
CA ASP A 147 20.08 0.73 -12.39
C ASP A 147 20.41 1.20 -13.81
N TRP A 148 19.55 2.02 -14.40
CA TRP A 148 19.77 2.60 -15.72
C TRP A 148 21.03 3.47 -15.79
N SER A 149 21.31 4.29 -14.76
CA SER A 149 22.53 5.11 -14.75
C SER A 149 23.78 4.26 -14.63
N LYS A 150 23.74 3.20 -13.82
CA LYS A 150 24.82 2.24 -13.68
C LYS A 150 25.10 1.52 -15.01
N GLU A 151 24.06 1.02 -15.68
CA GLU A 151 24.19 0.39 -17.00
C GLU A 151 24.75 1.35 -18.05
N LEU A 152 24.32 2.62 -18.02
CA LEU A 152 24.83 3.65 -18.92
C LEU A 152 26.32 3.92 -18.70
N PHE A 153 26.75 4.03 -17.44
CA PHE A 153 28.16 4.27 -17.09
C PHE A 153 29.04 3.06 -17.43
N GLU A 154 28.57 1.85 -17.17
CA GLU A 154 29.26 0.62 -17.57
C GLU A 154 29.42 0.54 -19.09
N LYS A 155 28.36 0.84 -19.85
CA LYS A 155 28.40 0.84 -21.32
C LYS A 155 29.38 1.86 -21.90
N HIS A 156 29.55 3.00 -21.25
CA HIS A 156 30.38 4.10 -21.73
C HIS A 156 31.74 4.22 -21.03
N GLY A 157 32.08 3.29 -20.13
CA GLY A 157 33.37 3.26 -19.42
C GLY A 157 33.58 4.49 -18.54
N VAL A 158 32.52 5.05 -17.97
CA VAL A 158 32.60 6.24 -17.11
C VAL A 158 33.00 5.82 -15.69
N GLU A 159 34.20 6.19 -15.26
CA GLU A 159 34.64 6.06 -13.87
C GLU A 159 34.30 7.34 -13.09
N ILE A 160 33.50 7.21 -12.03
CA ILE A 160 33.24 8.32 -11.11
C ILE A 160 34.49 8.47 -10.23
N ILE A 161 35.30 9.48 -10.52
CA ILE A 161 36.43 9.85 -9.67
C ILE A 161 35.84 10.52 -8.43
N GLU A 162 35.99 9.90 -7.25
CA GLU A 162 35.66 10.54 -5.98
C GLU A 162 36.43 11.86 -5.87
N GLN A 163 35.72 12.98 -5.78
CA GLN A 163 36.34 14.25 -5.41
C GLN A 163 36.75 14.14 -3.94
N GLU A 164 38.06 14.25 -3.66
CA GLU A 164 38.55 14.53 -2.31
C GLU A 164 37.81 15.75 -1.77
N GLU A 165 37.10 15.59 -0.66
CA GLU A 165 36.56 16.72 0.09
C GLU A 165 37.71 17.70 0.36
N PRO A 166 37.56 19.02 0.09
CA PRO A 166 38.60 19.98 0.41
C PRO A 166 38.85 19.90 1.91
N LYS A 167 40.00 19.35 2.27
CA LYS A 167 40.49 19.32 3.65
C LYS A 167 40.43 20.76 4.17
N PRO A 168 39.77 21.04 5.31
CA PRO A 168 39.69 22.39 5.84
C PRO A 168 41.11 22.90 6.03
N THR A 169 41.47 23.92 5.27
CA THR A 169 42.77 24.59 5.35
C THR A 169 42.82 25.30 6.71
N ALA A 170 43.95 25.18 7.41
CA ALA A 170 44.19 25.78 8.73
C ALA A 170 44.12 27.32 8.78
N GLU A 171 43.63 27.97 7.72
CA GLU A 171 43.38 29.42 7.67
C GLU A 171 42.00 29.79 8.23
N ASP A 172 41.05 28.86 8.34
CA ASP A 172 39.72 29.13 8.92
C ASP A 172 39.73 29.22 10.46
N ASP A 173 40.79 28.76 11.13
CA ASP A 173 40.93 28.86 12.59
C ASP A 173 41.39 30.25 13.07
N LEU A 174 41.92 31.11 12.19
CA LEU A 174 42.35 32.47 12.55
C LEU A 174 41.23 33.51 12.48
N ALA A 175 40.08 33.17 11.88
CA ALA A 175 38.93 34.07 11.81
C ALA A 175 38.00 33.97 13.04
N ALA A 176 38.19 32.98 13.91
CA ALA A 176 37.33 32.73 15.06
C ALA A 176 37.77 33.46 16.36
N GLU A 177 38.99 34.00 16.44
CA GLU A 177 39.50 34.62 17.67
C GLU A 177 39.38 36.16 17.75
N ASP A 178 39.00 36.88 16.68
CA ASP A 178 38.95 38.35 16.70
C ASP A 178 37.54 38.96 16.86
N SER A 179 36.54 38.13 17.21
CA SER A 179 35.17 38.58 17.53
C SER A 179 34.93 38.81 19.03
N SER A 180 35.96 38.75 19.88
CA SER A 180 35.83 39.00 21.32
C SER A 180 36.66 40.19 21.79
N ALA A 181 36.53 41.35 21.16
CA ALA A 181 36.95 42.62 21.77
C ALA A 181 36.35 43.83 21.04
N SER A 182 35.21 44.36 21.48
CA SER A 182 35.01 45.79 21.78
C SER A 182 33.54 46.17 22.06
N TYR A 183 33.32 46.64 23.30
CA TYR A 183 32.28 47.51 23.87
C TYR A 183 30.79 47.35 23.52
#